data_AF-A0A2U1P1R1-F1
#
_entry.id   AF-A0A2U1P1R1-F1
#
_cell.length_a   1.000
_cell.length_b   1.000
_cell.length_c   1.000
_cell.angle_alpha   90.00
_cell.angle_beta   90.00
_cell.angle_gamma   90.00
#
_symmetry.space_group_name_H-M   'P 1'
#
loop_
_entity.id
_entity.type
_entity.pdbx_description
1 polymer ?
#
loop_
_entity_poly.entity_id
_entity_poly.type
_entity_poly.pdbx_seq_one_letter_code
_entity_poly.pdbx_strand_id
1 'polypeptide(L)'
;MGDVLKLCDSGHRSSVLISVFYNFTLSELLFMISIRLWALTGEVLLEMVGHTAIVYSIDAHKSGLVASGSEDGSAKIWKDGVCVQSIHHPGCVWDVKFLENGDIVTACSDGVARVWTVHQGRTAESHELEAYASLLSQYT
;
A
#
# COMPACT_ATOMS: atom_id res chain seq x y z
N MET A 1 1.50 -9.72 19.14
CA MET A 1 0.97 -8.40 19.50
C MET A 1 0.74 -7.71 18.17
N GLY A 2 -0.52 -7.55 17.73
CA GLY A 2 -0.83 -6.96 16.44
C GLY A 2 -0.91 -5.45 16.58
N ASP A 3 -0.05 -4.72 15.88
CA ASP A 3 -0.09 -3.27 15.88
C ASP A 3 -1.21 -2.79 14.95
N VAL A 4 -2.20 -2.08 15.51
CA VAL A 4 -3.27 -1.44 14.72
C VAL A 4 -2.71 -0.12 14.20
N LEU A 5 -2.29 -0.10 12.93
CA LEU A 5 -1.58 1.06 12.37
C LEU A 5 -2.48 2.19 11.83
N LYS A 6 -3.81 2.02 11.69
CA LYS A 6 -4.70 3.16 11.38
C LYS A 6 -6.19 2.85 11.55
N LEU A 7 -6.95 3.78 12.12
CA LEU A 7 -8.40 3.87 11.91
C LEU A 7 -8.65 4.75 10.67
N CYS A 8 -9.32 4.21 9.65
CA CYS A 8 -9.92 5.02 8.58
C CYS A 8 -11.44 5.01 8.79
N ASP A 9 -11.98 6.06 9.39
CA ASP A 9 -13.43 6.30 9.37
C ASP A 9 -13.76 6.94 8.01
N SER A 10 -13.90 6.11 6.98
CA SER A 10 -14.51 6.55 5.72
C SER A 10 -15.99 6.75 6.03
N GLY A 11 -16.48 8.00 6.11
CA GLY A 11 -17.82 8.42 6.54
C GLY A 11 -19.04 7.86 5.77
N HIS A 12 -18.97 6.64 5.25
CA HIS A 12 -20.11 5.80 4.91
C HIS A 12 -20.75 5.23 6.17
N ARG A 13 -22.07 5.05 6.14
CA ARG A 13 -22.94 4.57 7.25
C ARG A 13 -22.62 3.16 7.81
N SER A 14 -21.51 2.56 7.38
CA SER A 14 -20.93 1.35 7.96
C SER A 14 -19.44 1.60 8.15
N SER A 15 -19.04 1.98 9.35
CA SER A 15 -17.63 2.15 9.73
C SER A 15 -16.92 0.79 9.65
N VAL A 16 -15.72 0.77 9.07
CA VAL A 16 -14.86 -0.42 8.91
C VAL A 16 -13.44 -0.10 9.40
N LEU A 17 -12.64 -1.11 9.75
CA LEU A 17 -11.27 -0.93 10.24
C LEU A 17 -10.27 -1.64 9.31
N ILE A 18 -9.10 -1.05 9.09
CA ILE A 18 -8.01 -1.66 8.30
C ILE A 18 -6.74 -1.73 9.13
N SER A 19 -6.11 -2.89 9.21
CA SER A 19 -4.86 -3.06 9.97
C SER A 19 -3.93 -4.11 9.36
N VAL A 20 -2.64 -4.04 9.73
CA VAL A 20 -1.61 -5.03 9.36
C VAL A 20 -1.56 -6.13 10.41
N PHE A 21 -1.40 -7.37 9.96
CA PHE A 21 -1.12 -8.52 10.80
C PHE A 21 0.16 -9.22 10.35
N TYR A 22 0.98 -9.57 11.33
CA TYR A 22 2.17 -10.39 11.18
C TYR A 22 1.85 -11.76 11.78
N ASN A 23 1.63 -12.74 10.91
CA ASN A 23 1.36 -14.11 11.33
C ASN A 23 2.65 -14.93 11.26
N PHE A 24 2.94 -15.65 12.34
CA PHE A 24 4.02 -16.62 12.41
C PHE A 24 3.42 -18.01 12.54
N THR A 25 3.59 -18.85 11.51
CA THR A 25 3.16 -20.25 11.55
C THR A 25 4.35 -21.15 11.87
N LEU A 26 4.31 -21.83 13.02
CA LEU A 26 5.35 -22.77 13.44
C LEU A 26 5.52 -23.95 12.47
N SER A 27 4.48 -24.26 11.68
CA SER A 27 4.45 -25.40 10.76
C SER A 27 5.23 -25.18 9.47
N GLU A 28 5.52 -23.94 9.07
CA GLU A 28 6.15 -23.64 7.78
C GLU A 28 7.35 -22.67 7.87
N LEU A 29 7.70 -22.17 9.07
CA LEU A 29 8.71 -21.10 9.24
C LEU A 29 8.47 -19.87 8.33
N LEU A 30 7.21 -19.66 7.90
CA LEU A 30 6.85 -18.62 6.96
C LEU A 30 6.31 -17.41 7.73
N PHE A 31 6.89 -16.24 7.48
CA PHE A 31 6.30 -14.97 7.89
C PHE A 31 5.29 -14.55 6.83
N MET A 32 4.01 -14.54 7.19
CA MET A 32 2.96 -14.02 6.32
C MET A 32 2.51 -12.66 6.81
N ILE A 33 2.62 -11.68 5.92
CA ILE A 33 2.14 -10.32 6.15
C ILE A 33 0.82 -10.16 5.42
N SER A 34 -0.21 -9.87 6.19
CA SER A 34 -1.56 -9.70 5.69
C SER A 34 -2.11 -8.36 6.16
N ILE A 35 -2.75 -7.63 5.26
CA ILE A 35 -3.57 -6.47 5.61
C ILE A 35 -5.01 -6.96 5.67
N ARG A 36 -5.74 -6.63 6.73
CA ARG A 36 -7.13 -7.09 6.91
C ARG A 36 -8.08 -5.92 7.05
N LEU A 37 -9.22 -6.03 6.38
CA LEU A 37 -10.39 -5.16 6.55
C LEU A 37 -11.36 -5.85 7.49
N TRP A 38 -11.89 -5.12 8.46
CA TRP A 38 -12.77 -5.64 9.50
C TRP A 38 -14.08 -4.88 9.54
N ALA A 39 -15.16 -5.61 9.79
CA ALA A 39 -16.37 -5.03 10.33
C ALA A 39 -16.12 -4.61 11.78
N LEU A 40 -16.83 -3.60 12.27
CA LEU A 40 -16.79 -3.23 13.69
C LEU A 40 -17.27 -4.36 14.63
N THR A 41 -17.98 -5.35 14.09
CA THR A 41 -18.35 -6.57 14.82
C THR A 41 -17.13 -7.46 15.12
N GLY A 42 -15.97 -7.20 14.50
CA GLY A 42 -14.75 -7.99 14.62
C GLY A 42 -14.63 -9.08 13.54
N GLU A 43 -15.56 -9.14 12.58
CA GLU A 43 -15.47 -10.07 11.45
C GLU A 43 -14.46 -9.56 10.41
N VAL A 44 -13.58 -10.44 9.93
CA VAL A 44 -12.69 -10.14 8.79
C VAL A 44 -13.53 -10.12 7.53
N LEU A 45 -13.59 -8.96 6.88
CA LEU A 45 -14.30 -8.77 5.61
C LEU A 45 -13.41 -9.13 4.41
N LEU A 46 -12.14 -8.73 4.46
CA LEU A 46 -11.15 -8.98 3.41
C LEU A 46 -9.77 -9.24 4.02
N GLU A 47 -8.99 -10.08 3.36
CA GLU A 47 -7.58 -10.32 3.66
C GLU A 47 -6.75 -10.10 2.39
N MET A 48 -5.78 -9.20 2.49
CA MET A 48 -4.88 -8.77 1.42
C MET A 48 -3.49 -9.29 1.73
N VAL A 49 -3.05 -10.29 0.98
CA VAL A 49 -1.74 -10.94 1.13
C VAL A 49 -0.90 -10.66 -0.11
N GLY A 50 0.35 -10.27 0.08
CA GLY A 50 1.27 -10.07 -1.05
C GLY A 50 2.48 -9.20 -0.79
N HIS A 51 2.53 -8.45 0.32
CA HIS A 51 3.77 -7.84 0.77
C HIS A 51 4.70 -8.90 1.36
N THR A 52 5.99 -8.80 1.06
CA THR A 52 7.01 -9.77 1.50
C THR A 52 7.83 -9.28 2.69
N ALA A 53 7.64 -8.02 3.10
CA ALA A 53 8.26 -7.42 4.28
C ALA A 53 7.29 -6.43 4.95
N ILE A 54 7.75 -5.81 6.04
CA ILE A 54 6.93 -4.98 6.96
C ILE A 54 6.11 -3.95 6.18
N VAL A 55 4.83 -3.81 6.52
CA VAL A 55 3.96 -2.75 5.97
C VAL A 55 3.98 -1.58 6.94
N TYR A 56 4.51 -0.45 6.50
CA TYR A 56 4.66 0.75 7.32
C TYR A 56 3.44 1.65 7.30
N SER A 57 2.72 1.68 6.17
CA SER A 57 1.59 2.57 6.00
C SER A 57 0.49 1.96 5.15
N ILE A 58 -0.74 2.33 5.49
CA ILE A 58 -1.95 1.99 4.75
C ILE A 58 -2.83 3.23 4.65
N ASP A 59 -3.51 3.37 3.53
CA ASP A 59 -4.57 4.34 3.35
C ASP A 59 -5.72 3.76 2.53
N ALA A 60 -6.93 4.26 2.76
CA ALA A 60 -8.12 3.82 2.03
C ALA A 60 -8.79 5.01 1.35
N HIS A 61 -9.29 4.76 0.14
CA HIS A 61 -9.97 5.76 -0.66
C HIS A 61 -11.47 5.47 -0.72
N LYS A 62 -12.28 6.52 -0.85
CA LYS A 62 -13.74 6.44 -1.00
C LYS A 62 -14.22 5.58 -2.19
N SER A 63 -13.34 5.30 -3.16
CA SER A 63 -13.64 4.40 -4.27
C SER A 63 -13.56 2.91 -3.92
N GLY A 64 -13.19 2.56 -2.67
CA GLY A 64 -12.97 1.18 -2.25
C GLY A 64 -11.57 0.65 -2.55
N LEU A 65 -10.63 1.51 -2.96
CA LEU A 65 -9.22 1.14 -3.10
C LEU A 65 -8.51 1.27 -1.76
N VAL A 66 -7.55 0.38 -1.53
CA VAL A 66 -6.59 0.48 -0.42
C VAL A 66 -5.20 0.60 -1.02
N ALA A 67 -4.35 1.44 -0.44
CA ALA A 67 -2.95 1.56 -0.78
C ALA A 67 -2.11 1.19 0.44
N SER A 68 -1.02 0.47 0.24
CA SER A 68 -0.07 0.13 1.30
C SER A 68 1.37 0.35 0.85
N GLY A 69 2.22 0.81 1.76
CA GLY A 69 3.67 0.99 1.56
C GLY A 69 4.46 0.05 2.47
N SER A 70 5.50 -0.58 1.93
CA SER A 70 6.26 -1.63 2.61
C SER A 70 7.78 -1.47 2.51
N GLU A 71 8.47 -2.09 3.47
CA GLU A 71 9.90 -2.36 3.46
C GLU A 71 10.36 -3.15 2.23
N ASP A 72 9.46 -3.91 1.58
CA ASP A 72 9.77 -4.73 0.40
C ASP A 72 10.07 -3.93 -0.88
N GLY A 73 10.12 -2.60 -0.76
CA GLY A 73 10.37 -1.70 -1.86
C GLY A 73 9.16 -1.50 -2.76
N SER A 74 7.95 -1.86 -2.32
CA SER A 74 6.74 -1.66 -3.09
C SER A 74 5.67 -0.88 -2.33
N ALA A 75 4.93 -0.08 -3.10
CA ALA A 75 3.59 0.33 -2.76
C ALA A 75 2.60 -0.57 -3.52
N LYS A 76 1.61 -1.16 -2.85
CA LYS A 76 0.59 -2.01 -3.47
C LYS A 76 -0.77 -1.34 -3.40
N ILE A 77 -1.52 -1.45 -4.49
CA ILE A 77 -2.91 -1.00 -4.59
C ILE A 77 -3.80 -2.22 -4.63
N TRP A 78 -4.82 -2.21 -3.78
CA TRP A 78 -5.73 -3.32 -3.56
C TRP A 78 -7.15 -2.92 -3.89
N LYS A 79 -7.89 -3.88 -4.43
CA LYS A 79 -9.33 -3.78 -4.68
C LYS A 79 -9.98 -5.12 -4.34
N ASP A 80 -11.01 -5.09 -3.51
CA ASP A 80 -11.78 -6.28 -3.13
C ASP A 80 -10.90 -7.43 -2.61
N GLY A 81 -9.85 -7.09 -1.85
CA GLY A 81 -8.90 -8.05 -1.27
C GLY A 81 -7.74 -8.47 -2.20
N VAL A 82 -7.76 -8.06 -3.47
CA VAL A 82 -6.77 -8.47 -4.47
C VAL A 82 -5.81 -7.32 -4.79
N CYS A 83 -4.52 -7.63 -4.90
CA CYS A 83 -3.51 -6.68 -5.39
C CYS A 83 -3.75 -6.42 -6.89
N VAL A 84 -4.21 -5.22 -7.23
CA VAL A 84 -4.45 -4.81 -8.62
C VAL A 84 -3.27 -4.09 -9.25
N GLN A 85 -2.35 -3.56 -8.43
CA GLN A 85 -1.14 -2.91 -8.92
C GLN A 85 -0.02 -2.99 -7.87
N SER A 86 1.21 -3.24 -8.33
CA SER A 86 2.43 -3.08 -7.53
C SER A 86 3.28 -1.98 -8.16
N ILE A 87 3.66 -1.00 -7.35
CA ILE A 87 4.48 0.15 -7.71
C ILE A 87 5.81 -0.04 -6.99
N HIS A 88 6.87 -0.33 -7.73
CA HIS A 88 8.20 -0.55 -7.17
C HIS A 88 8.93 0.76 -6.94
N HIS A 89 9.72 0.83 -5.88
CA HIS A 89 10.54 1.94 -5.44
C HIS A 89 11.98 1.46 -5.19
N PRO A 90 12.99 2.33 -5.32
CA PRO A 90 14.41 1.99 -5.09
C PRO A 90 14.77 1.95 -3.59
N GLY A 91 13.85 1.47 -2.74
CA GLY A 91 13.98 1.50 -1.30
C GLY A 91 12.64 1.35 -0.58
N CYS A 92 12.68 1.32 0.74
CA CYS A 92 11.50 1.12 1.58
C CYS A 92 10.47 2.24 1.37
N VAL A 93 9.20 1.88 1.25
CA VAL A 93 8.09 2.83 1.18
C VAL A 93 7.54 3.02 2.60
N TRP A 94 7.89 4.14 3.22
CA TRP A 94 7.50 4.42 4.60
C TRP A 94 6.08 4.95 4.73
N ASP A 95 5.60 5.72 3.74
CA ASP A 95 4.26 6.26 3.76
C ASP A 95 3.59 6.20 2.39
N VAL A 96 2.27 6.02 2.42
CA VAL A 96 1.38 6.10 1.27
C VAL A 96 0.09 6.83 1.64
N LYS A 97 -0.38 7.71 0.76
CA LYS A 97 -1.62 8.48 0.95
C LYS A 97 -2.36 8.65 -0.36
N PHE A 98 -3.69 8.50 -0.30
CA PHE A 98 -4.56 8.96 -1.38
C PHE A 98 -4.76 10.46 -1.27
N LEU A 99 -4.75 11.12 -2.43
CA LEU A 99 -5.16 12.51 -2.57
C LEU A 99 -6.64 12.56 -2.98
N GLU A 100 -7.30 13.69 -2.72
CA GLU A 100 -8.74 13.87 -3.05
C GLU A 100 -9.03 13.74 -4.56
N ASN A 101 -8.02 14.02 -5.38
CA ASN A 101 -8.06 13.93 -6.84
C ASN A 101 -7.85 12.49 -7.37
N GLY A 102 -7.70 11.49 -6.49
CA GLY A 102 -7.50 10.09 -6.82
C GLY A 102 -6.04 9.69 -7.10
N ASP A 103 -5.10 10.63 -7.07
CA ASP A 103 -3.66 10.31 -7.14
C ASP A 103 -3.18 9.70 -5.82
N ILE A 104 -2.01 9.08 -5.87
CA ILE A 104 -1.35 8.48 -4.70
C ILE A 104 0.00 9.15 -4.48
N VAL A 105 0.31 9.52 -3.25
CA VAL A 105 1.65 9.96 -2.85
C VAL A 105 2.34 8.83 -2.09
N THR A 106 3.61 8.64 -2.38
CA THR A 106 4.49 7.67 -1.71
C THR A 106 5.73 8.39 -1.17
N ALA A 107 6.18 8.01 0.03
CA ALA A 107 7.42 8.49 0.61
C ALA A 107 8.41 7.32 0.71
N CYS A 108 9.55 7.44 0.01
CA CYS A 108 10.53 6.36 -0.14
C CYS A 108 11.85 6.69 0.59
N SER A 109 12.56 5.65 1.00
CA SER A 109 13.84 5.76 1.71
C SER A 109 15.00 6.31 0.89
N ASP A 110 14.83 6.42 -0.42
CA ASP A 110 15.75 7.12 -1.31
C ASP A 110 15.70 8.65 -1.16
N GLY A 111 14.86 9.16 -0.25
CA GLY A 111 14.69 10.58 0.02
C GLY A 111 13.75 11.29 -0.95
N VAL A 112 13.04 10.55 -1.82
CA VAL A 112 12.16 11.12 -2.84
C VAL A 112 10.71 10.71 -2.61
N ALA A 113 9.86 11.70 -2.41
CA ALA A 113 8.41 11.51 -2.49
C ALA A 113 7.94 11.52 -3.95
N ARG A 114 7.06 10.60 -4.32
CA ARG A 114 6.53 10.48 -5.69
C ARG A 114 5.02 10.53 -5.71
N VAL A 115 4.48 11.14 -6.75
CA VAL A 115 3.04 11.21 -7.03
C VAL A 115 2.72 10.31 -8.21
N TRP A 116 1.72 9.46 -8.04
CA TRP A 116 1.24 8.50 -9.01
C TRP A 116 -0.15 8.90 -9.46
N THR A 117 -0.32 9.08 -10.76
CA THR A 117 -1.59 9.50 -11.35
C THR A 117 -2.01 8.57 -12.49
N VAL A 118 -3.32 8.41 -12.65
CA VAL A 118 -3.91 7.76 -13.83
C VAL A 118 -4.20 8.76 -14.95
N HIS A 119 -4.06 10.07 -14.68
CA HIS A 119 -4.43 11.11 -15.62
C HIS A 119 -3.24 11.49 -16.50
N GLN A 120 -3.37 11.22 -17.80
CA GLN A 120 -2.31 11.47 -18.79
C GLN A 120 -1.79 12.92 -18.80
N GLY A 121 -2.66 13.90 -18.55
CA GLY A 121 -2.27 15.32 -18.50
C GLY A 121 -1.46 15.74 -17.26
N ARG A 122 -1.23 14.81 -16.32
CA ARG A 122 -0.41 15.02 -15.10
C ARG A 122 0.78 14.07 -15.05
N THR A 123 0.97 13.26 -16.07
CA THR A 123 2.11 12.34 -16.17
C THR A 123 3.38 13.15 -16.39
N ALA A 124 4.47 12.71 -15.75
CA ALA A 124 5.79 13.29 -15.96
C ALA A 124 6.25 13.16 -17.42
N GLU A 125 7.17 14.03 -17.82
CA GLU A 125 7.75 14.00 -19.15
C GLU A 125 8.52 12.69 -19.40
N SER A 126 8.64 12.25 -20.65
CA SER A 126 9.23 10.95 -21.00
C SER A 126 10.63 10.75 -20.40
N HIS A 127 11.46 11.79 -20.39
CA HIS A 127 12.82 11.72 -19.84
C HIS A 127 12.85 11.47 -18.33
N GLU A 128 11.87 11.95 -17.57
CA GLU A 128 11.74 11.69 -16.13
C GLU A 128 11.27 10.25 -15.88
N LEU A 129 10.34 9.75 -16.71
CA LEU A 129 9.90 8.36 -16.66
C LEU A 129 11.03 7.38 -17.00
N GLU A 130 11.86 7.71 -17.99
CA GLU A 130 13.04 6.92 -18.36
C GLU A 130 14.12 6.95 -17.28
N ALA A 131 14.36 8.12 -16.67
CA ALA A 131 15.26 8.25 -15.53
C ALA A 131 14.77 7.40 -14.34
N TYR A 132 13.46 7.40 -14.08
CA TYR A 132 12.85 6.56 -13.06
C TYR A 132 13.00 5.06 -13.35
N ALA A 133 12.72 4.63 -14.58
CA ALA A 133 12.88 3.24 -15.00
C ALA A 133 14.36 2.79 -14.87
N SER A 134 15.29 3.66 -15.27
CA SER A 134 16.74 3.42 -15.14
C SER A 134 17.17 3.33 -13.68
N LEU A 135 16.58 4.15 -12.80
CA LEU A 135 16.81 4.07 -11.37
C LEU A 135 16.35 2.72 -10.81
N LEU A 136 15.12 2.28 -11.11
CA LEU A 136 14.61 1.00 -10.62
C LEU A 136 15.46 -0.19 -11.05
N SER A 137 15.95 -0.19 -12.29
CA SER A 137 16.81 -1.28 -12.80
C SER A 137 18.11 -1.49 -12.02
N GLN A 138 18.53 -0.54 -11.19
CA GLN A 138 19.71 -0.66 -10.33
C GLN A 138 19.41 -1.37 -9.00
N TYR A 139 18.13 -1.50 -8.64
CA TYR A 139 17.65 -2.07 -7.36
C TYR A 139 16.84 -3.36 -7.55
N THR A 140 16.75 -3.86 -8.79
CA THR A 140 16.10 -5.14 -9.12
C THR A 140 17.15 -6.15 -9.58
#